data_AF-A0A7Y1Y9F7-F1
#
_entry.id   AF-A0A7Y1Y9F7-F1
#
_cell.length_a   1.000
_cell.length_b   1.000
_cell.length_c   1.000
_cell.angle_alpha   90.00
_cell.angle_beta   90.00
_cell.angle_gamma   90.00
#
_symmetry.space_group_name_H-M   'P 1'
#
loop_
_entity.id
_entity.type
_entity.pdbx_description
1 polymer ?
#
loop_
_entity_poly.entity_id
_entity_poly.type
_entity_poly.pdbx_seq_one_letter_code
_entity_poly.pdbx_strand_id
1 'polypeptide(L)'
;MLRISRLVVAVSAAALAVAACGDGQPTPTATAVPTSTTLAVGQRAPLATTKVPAPTTSSPPTSTVPPVTTTTEAVVAVGTVDNPIAVGSANRVGDWVITVKSVDEDAAATVLNENPYNESPADDERYVLVGIEASYIGGDTGFPWLEIDHWMLGEQNVLYKGFETECGIVPNDLSFIGEVFPGGTVQGSLCHRVAASDAAVAVLVIEEAFTIGDADAAVFALHDGVGSVPLEAPPTVVGPIDGGPLGSIGNPIEIGSPGMVGEWRVSVDAVDLDAAATILAENPFNDAPEPGFTYVLVTFEATYEGAGTGNPWLDTAGKILGEARVAYDGFDSYCGVIPDDFTSIGEVQPGTTVIGNMCWAVATDDLESLMVILEDHQNYESGRLFYALG
;
A
#
# COMPACT_ATOMS: atom_id res chain seq x y z
N MET A 1 21.01 11.36 -10.61
CA MET A 1 19.56 11.24 -10.42
C MET A 1 19.19 12.04 -9.19
N LEU A 2 18.18 12.89 -9.29
CA LEU A 2 17.77 13.80 -8.21
C LEU A 2 16.55 13.18 -7.52
N ARG A 3 16.68 12.77 -6.25
CA ARG A 3 15.52 12.37 -5.45
C ARG A 3 14.72 13.63 -5.11
N ILE A 4 13.43 13.64 -5.43
CA ILE A 4 12.51 14.72 -5.08
C ILE A 4 11.69 14.21 -3.89
N SER A 5 11.68 14.97 -2.80
CA SER A 5 10.84 14.68 -1.63
C SER A 5 9.35 14.67 -2.04
N ARG A 6 8.62 13.63 -1.64
CA ARG A 6 7.17 13.51 -1.92
C ARG A 6 6.38 14.59 -1.14
N LEU A 7 5.15 14.81 -1.58
CA LEU A 7 4.39 16.04 -1.34
C LEU A 7 3.36 15.83 -0.21
N VAL A 8 3.32 16.75 0.77
CA VAL A 8 2.30 16.76 1.83
C VAL A 8 0.91 17.07 1.25
N VAL A 9 -0.09 16.25 1.54
CA VAL A 9 -1.50 16.48 1.18
C VAL A 9 -2.19 17.25 2.31
N ALA A 10 -2.46 18.54 2.08
CA ALA A 10 -3.20 19.38 3.03
C ALA A 10 -4.72 19.22 2.85
N VAL A 11 -5.37 18.50 3.77
CA VAL A 11 -6.84 18.43 3.83
C VAL A 11 -7.40 19.79 4.22
N SER A 12 -7.98 20.50 3.26
CA SER A 12 -8.48 21.87 3.44
C SER A 12 -9.95 21.88 3.88
N ALA A 13 -10.21 22.14 5.16
CA ALA A 13 -11.56 22.29 5.69
C ALA A 13 -12.26 23.54 5.09
N ALA A 14 -13.40 23.33 4.42
CA ALA A 14 -14.14 24.39 3.74
C ALA A 14 -14.98 25.24 4.71
N ALA A 15 -14.44 26.38 5.14
CA ALA A 15 -15.21 27.37 5.90
C ALA A 15 -16.14 28.19 4.98
N LEU A 16 -17.46 28.06 5.18
CA LEU A 16 -18.45 28.92 4.51
C LEU A 16 -18.34 30.37 5.01
N ALA A 17 -17.88 31.29 4.15
CA ALA A 17 -17.90 32.72 4.40
C ALA A 17 -18.87 33.43 3.43
N VAL A 18 -19.82 34.19 4.00
CA VAL A 18 -20.85 34.92 3.26
C VAL A 18 -20.24 36.15 2.56
N ALA A 19 -20.36 36.22 1.24
CA ALA A 19 -19.82 37.32 0.45
C ALA A 19 -20.68 38.60 0.53
N ALA A 20 -20.04 39.73 0.84
CA ALA A 20 -20.57 41.07 0.65
C ALA A 20 -19.77 41.78 -0.46
N CYS A 21 -20.45 42.51 -1.35
CA CYS A 21 -19.86 43.07 -2.56
C CYS A 21 -18.86 44.22 -2.29
N GLY A 22 -17.79 44.31 -3.07
CA GLY A 22 -16.88 45.46 -3.13
C GLY A 22 -15.85 45.35 -4.25
N ASP A 23 -15.88 46.27 -5.22
CA ASP A 23 -15.01 46.28 -6.41
C ASP A 23 -13.54 46.63 -6.11
N GLY A 24 -12.61 46.05 -6.88
CA GLY A 24 -11.27 46.63 -7.07
C GLY A 24 -10.12 45.64 -7.25
N GLN A 25 -9.75 45.31 -8.49
CA GLN A 25 -8.58 44.49 -8.81
C GLN A 25 -7.57 45.23 -9.69
N PRO A 26 -6.27 45.27 -9.31
CA PRO A 26 -5.17 45.59 -10.22
C PRO A 26 -4.34 44.34 -10.58
N THR A 27 -4.03 44.17 -11.86
CA THR A 27 -3.28 43.04 -12.43
C THR A 27 -1.75 43.18 -12.23
N PRO A 28 -1.00 42.11 -11.92
CA PRO A 28 0.46 42.09 -12.02
C PRO A 28 0.96 41.62 -13.41
N THR A 29 2.03 42.27 -13.88
CA THR A 29 2.58 42.16 -15.24
C THR A 29 3.52 40.97 -15.44
N ALA A 30 3.37 40.22 -16.54
CA ALA A 30 4.35 39.21 -16.96
C ALA A 30 5.61 39.84 -17.57
N THR A 31 6.80 39.35 -17.19
CA THR A 31 8.10 39.77 -17.76
C THR A 31 8.69 38.65 -18.61
N ALA A 32 9.28 39.00 -19.75
CA ALA A 32 9.79 38.05 -20.76
C ALA A 32 11.33 38.17 -20.98
N VAL A 33 11.83 37.52 -22.05
CA VAL A 33 13.16 37.67 -22.72
C VAL A 33 14.27 36.68 -22.25
N PRO A 34 15.17 36.13 -23.11
CA PRO A 34 15.22 36.05 -24.60
C PRO A 34 15.41 34.63 -25.21
N THR A 35 15.21 34.55 -26.53
CA THR A 35 15.57 33.44 -27.44
C THR A 35 17.06 33.41 -27.80
N SER A 36 17.62 32.24 -28.14
CA SER A 36 18.97 32.08 -28.74
C SER A 36 18.95 31.40 -30.13
N THR A 37 20.00 31.66 -30.92
CA THR A 37 19.99 31.64 -32.40
C THR A 37 20.49 30.33 -33.05
N THR A 38 19.86 29.94 -34.16
CA THR A 38 20.27 28.82 -35.04
C THR A 38 21.48 29.16 -35.92
N LEU A 39 22.39 28.21 -36.15
CA LEU A 39 23.43 28.29 -37.18
C LEU A 39 23.50 27.00 -38.01
N ALA A 40 23.50 27.15 -39.34
CA ALA A 40 23.62 26.06 -40.30
C ALA A 40 24.99 26.09 -41.00
N VAL A 41 25.50 24.91 -41.40
CA VAL A 41 26.73 24.77 -42.21
C VAL A 41 26.42 23.91 -43.43
N GLY A 42 26.84 24.38 -44.61
CA GLY A 42 26.35 23.89 -45.90
C GLY A 42 27.21 22.80 -46.58
N GLN A 43 26.58 22.13 -47.56
CA GLN A 43 27.20 21.16 -48.47
C GLN A 43 28.27 21.79 -49.39
N ARG A 44 29.25 20.99 -49.79
CA ARG A 44 29.98 21.14 -51.08
C ARG A 44 30.45 19.79 -51.63
N ALA A 45 30.30 19.65 -52.95
CA ALA A 45 30.89 18.65 -53.85
C ALA A 45 30.96 19.32 -55.25
N PRO A 46 31.45 18.69 -56.35
CA PRO A 46 32.30 17.49 -56.50
C PRO A 46 33.56 17.79 -57.37
N LEU A 47 34.40 16.79 -57.68
CA LEU A 47 35.31 16.81 -58.85
C LEU A 47 35.86 15.40 -59.20
N ALA A 48 36.17 15.17 -60.48
CA ALA A 48 36.66 13.90 -61.07
C ALA A 48 37.36 14.20 -62.44
N THR A 49 37.96 13.29 -63.22
CA THR A 49 37.93 11.80 -63.25
C THR A 49 39.19 11.26 -63.96
N THR A 50 39.78 10.12 -63.55
CA THR A 50 40.67 9.35 -64.46
C THR A 50 40.66 7.83 -64.22
N LYS A 51 40.88 7.05 -65.30
CA LYS A 51 40.67 5.60 -65.39
C LYS A 51 41.81 4.93 -66.17
N VAL A 52 42.46 3.92 -65.60
CA VAL A 52 43.50 3.06 -66.24
C VAL A 52 43.30 1.60 -65.73
N PRO A 53 43.51 0.54 -66.54
CA PRO A 53 42.79 -0.74 -66.36
C PRO A 53 43.46 -1.79 -65.46
N ALA A 54 42.68 -2.82 -65.10
CA ALA A 54 43.01 -3.87 -64.15
C ALA A 54 43.70 -5.11 -64.78
N PRO A 55 44.49 -5.86 -63.99
CA PRO A 55 44.76 -7.28 -64.24
C PRO A 55 43.61 -8.15 -63.71
N THR A 56 43.26 -9.20 -64.46
CA THR A 56 42.21 -10.15 -64.12
C THR A 56 42.60 -11.10 -63.00
N THR A 57 41.82 -11.13 -61.91
CA THR A 57 41.77 -12.26 -60.96
C THR A 57 40.35 -12.83 -60.91
N SER A 58 40.26 -14.14 -61.10
CA SER A 58 38.99 -14.89 -61.15
C SER A 58 38.45 -15.13 -59.74
N SER A 59 37.41 -14.40 -59.33
CA SER A 59 36.65 -14.74 -58.12
C SER A 59 35.72 -15.93 -58.40
N PRO A 60 35.62 -16.92 -57.49
CA PRO A 60 34.62 -17.99 -57.60
C PRO A 60 33.20 -17.42 -57.46
N PRO A 61 32.16 -18.13 -57.94
CA PRO A 61 30.80 -17.60 -57.96
C PRO A 61 30.26 -17.36 -56.55
N THR A 62 29.95 -16.09 -56.25
CA THR A 62 29.19 -15.69 -55.08
C THR A 62 27.81 -16.34 -55.13
N SER A 63 27.57 -17.35 -54.29
CA SER A 63 26.20 -17.82 -54.03
C SER A 63 25.49 -16.77 -53.20
N THR A 64 24.63 -15.98 -53.84
CA THR A 64 23.69 -15.10 -53.16
C THR A 64 22.61 -15.95 -52.50
N VAL A 65 22.93 -16.49 -51.32
CA VAL A 65 21.91 -16.98 -50.40
C VAL A 65 21.07 -15.75 -50.01
N PRO A 66 19.73 -15.77 -50.18
CA PRO A 66 18.91 -14.67 -49.68
C PRO A 66 19.14 -14.53 -48.17
N PRO A 67 19.09 -13.32 -47.59
CA PRO A 67 19.17 -13.18 -46.14
C PRO A 67 18.05 -14.01 -45.53
N VAL A 68 18.42 -15.05 -44.78
CA VAL A 68 17.48 -15.74 -43.91
C VAL A 68 17.10 -14.70 -42.86
N THR A 69 15.91 -14.12 -42.99
CA THR A 69 15.24 -13.47 -41.88
C THR A 69 14.98 -14.55 -40.85
N THR A 70 15.96 -14.77 -39.98
CA THR A 70 15.73 -15.37 -38.68
C THR A 70 14.81 -14.41 -37.97
N THR A 71 13.50 -14.68 -38.03
CA THR A 71 12.55 -14.10 -37.10
C THR A 71 12.97 -14.61 -35.74
N THR A 72 13.74 -13.79 -35.02
CA THR A 72 13.84 -13.92 -33.56
C THR A 72 12.42 -13.68 -33.06
N GLU A 73 11.73 -14.76 -32.74
CA GLU A 73 10.45 -14.71 -32.05
C GLU A 73 10.67 -13.90 -30.77
N ALA A 74 9.98 -12.77 -30.64
CA ALA A 74 10.15 -11.90 -29.49
C ALA A 74 9.63 -12.67 -28.27
N VAL A 75 10.52 -12.93 -27.31
CA VAL A 75 10.13 -13.55 -26.04
C VAL A 75 9.19 -12.57 -25.34
N VAL A 76 7.91 -12.88 -25.33
CA VAL A 76 6.89 -12.09 -24.64
C VAL A 76 7.19 -12.12 -23.14
N ALA A 77 7.36 -10.95 -22.53
CA ALA A 77 7.66 -10.85 -21.10
C ALA A 77 6.53 -11.46 -20.26
N VAL A 78 6.91 -12.23 -19.23
CA VAL A 78 5.95 -12.75 -18.25
C VAL A 78 5.36 -11.56 -17.47
N GLY A 79 4.07 -11.61 -17.16
CA GLY A 79 3.34 -10.52 -16.53
C GLY A 79 2.69 -9.55 -17.52
N THR A 80 2.53 -9.96 -18.79
CA THR A 80 1.79 -9.21 -19.81
C THR A 80 0.49 -9.93 -20.17
N VAL A 81 -0.45 -9.24 -20.85
CA VAL A 81 -1.72 -9.87 -21.30
C VAL A 81 -1.47 -11.08 -22.20
N ASP A 82 -0.47 -11.02 -23.09
CA ASP A 82 -0.09 -12.12 -23.98
C ASP A 82 0.68 -13.26 -23.28
N ASN A 83 1.20 -13.03 -22.06
CA ASN A 83 1.94 -14.01 -21.26
C ASN A 83 1.79 -13.70 -19.76
N PRO A 84 0.62 -13.97 -19.16
CA PRO A 84 0.34 -13.59 -17.78
C PRO A 84 1.12 -14.44 -16.76
N ILE A 85 1.25 -13.95 -15.53
CA ILE A 85 1.83 -14.69 -14.40
C ILE A 85 0.85 -15.80 -13.99
N ALA A 86 1.30 -17.04 -13.94
CA ALA A 86 0.43 -18.17 -13.56
C ALA A 86 -0.04 -18.08 -12.10
N VAL A 87 -1.24 -18.60 -11.81
CA VAL A 87 -1.76 -18.75 -10.43
C VAL A 87 -0.72 -19.49 -9.56
N GLY A 88 -0.54 -19.02 -8.33
CA GLY A 88 0.48 -19.50 -7.40
C GLY A 88 1.92 -19.01 -7.68
N SER A 89 2.14 -18.22 -8.73
CA SER A 89 3.44 -17.58 -9.01
C SER A 89 3.47 -16.14 -8.50
N ALA A 90 4.59 -15.76 -7.89
CA ALA A 90 4.78 -14.44 -7.30
C ALA A 90 5.46 -13.46 -8.28
N ASN A 91 5.07 -12.18 -8.26
CA ASN A 91 5.74 -11.11 -8.99
C ASN A 91 5.82 -9.81 -8.17
N ARG A 92 6.78 -8.92 -8.48
CA ARG A 92 6.90 -7.61 -7.82
C ARG A 92 5.97 -6.57 -8.47
N VAL A 93 5.25 -5.80 -7.66
CA VAL A 93 4.50 -4.61 -8.05
C VAL A 93 4.82 -3.52 -7.03
N GLY A 94 5.52 -2.45 -7.45
CA GLY A 94 6.05 -1.47 -6.50
C GLY A 94 6.85 -2.13 -5.38
N ASP A 95 6.59 -1.74 -4.13
CA ASP A 95 7.19 -2.34 -2.94
C ASP A 95 6.39 -3.52 -2.34
N TRP A 96 5.61 -4.20 -3.19
CA TRP A 96 4.88 -5.43 -2.88
C TRP A 96 5.37 -6.60 -3.73
N VAL A 97 5.33 -7.80 -3.15
CA VAL A 97 5.44 -9.08 -3.87
C VAL A 97 4.10 -9.77 -3.77
N ILE A 98 3.42 -9.94 -4.91
CA ILE A 98 2.02 -10.39 -4.97
C ILE A 98 1.95 -11.76 -5.64
N THR A 99 1.13 -12.63 -5.08
CA THR A 99 0.80 -13.96 -5.59
C THR A 99 -0.72 -14.14 -5.61
N VAL A 100 -1.30 -14.52 -6.75
CA VAL A 100 -2.70 -15.00 -6.79
C VAL A 100 -2.74 -16.41 -6.20
N LYS A 101 -3.52 -16.62 -5.13
CA LYS A 101 -3.61 -17.87 -4.35
C LYS A 101 -4.86 -18.67 -4.67
N SER A 102 -5.97 -18.00 -4.98
CA SER A 102 -7.26 -18.63 -5.29
C SER A 102 -8.08 -17.73 -6.22
N VAL A 103 -8.95 -18.36 -7.01
CA VAL A 103 -9.93 -17.68 -7.87
C VAL A 103 -11.26 -18.42 -7.76
N ASP A 104 -12.34 -17.66 -7.57
CA ASP A 104 -13.73 -18.10 -7.68
C ASP A 104 -14.42 -17.26 -8.77
N GLU A 105 -14.64 -17.86 -9.93
CA GLU A 105 -15.18 -17.21 -11.14
C GLU A 105 -16.71 -16.99 -11.09
N ASP A 106 -17.41 -17.57 -10.11
CA ASP A 106 -18.86 -17.39 -9.89
C ASP A 106 -19.15 -17.18 -8.39
N ALA A 107 -18.43 -16.22 -7.81
CA ALA A 107 -18.40 -15.93 -6.38
C ALA A 107 -19.70 -15.29 -5.84
N ALA A 108 -20.79 -15.25 -6.61
CA ALA A 108 -22.05 -14.64 -6.22
C ALA A 108 -22.59 -15.22 -4.90
N ALA A 109 -22.51 -16.54 -4.71
CA ALA A 109 -22.92 -17.18 -3.46
C ALA A 109 -22.03 -16.81 -2.27
N THR A 110 -20.71 -16.70 -2.50
CA THR A 110 -19.70 -16.33 -1.50
C THR A 110 -19.91 -14.89 -1.01
N VAL A 111 -20.03 -13.94 -1.95
CA VAL A 111 -20.22 -12.51 -1.68
C VAL A 111 -21.58 -12.20 -1.04
N LEU A 112 -22.67 -12.84 -1.47
CA LEU A 112 -24.00 -12.64 -0.88
C LEU A 112 -24.16 -13.30 0.50
N ASN A 113 -23.31 -14.27 0.84
CA ASN A 113 -23.25 -14.86 2.17
C ASN A 113 -22.49 -13.97 3.16
N GLU A 114 -21.43 -13.29 2.71
CA GLU A 114 -20.66 -12.35 3.52
C GLU A 114 -21.54 -11.20 4.02
N ASN A 115 -22.23 -10.52 3.10
CA ASN A 115 -23.11 -9.43 3.43
C ASN A 115 -24.43 -9.50 2.63
N PRO A 116 -25.59 -9.73 3.30
CA PRO A 116 -26.89 -9.80 2.63
C PRO A 116 -27.39 -8.44 2.10
N TYR A 117 -26.66 -7.35 2.35
CA TYR A 117 -26.90 -6.04 1.73
C TYR A 117 -26.13 -5.83 0.43
N ASN A 118 -25.23 -6.74 0.05
CA ASN A 118 -24.63 -6.73 -1.28
C ASN A 118 -25.71 -6.91 -2.35
N GLU A 119 -25.58 -6.18 -3.46
CA GLU A 119 -26.45 -6.40 -4.61
C GLU A 119 -26.11 -7.75 -5.27
N SER A 120 -27.07 -8.34 -6.00
CA SER A 120 -26.76 -9.50 -6.84
C SER A 120 -26.23 -9.02 -8.19
N PRO A 121 -25.26 -9.71 -8.82
CA PRO A 121 -24.86 -9.38 -10.18
C PRO A 121 -26.04 -9.58 -11.16
N ALA A 122 -26.04 -8.87 -12.29
CA ALA A 122 -27.03 -9.10 -13.33
C ALA A 122 -26.93 -10.54 -13.90
N ASP A 123 -28.00 -11.02 -14.56
CA ASP A 123 -28.04 -12.37 -15.14
C ASP A 123 -26.86 -12.67 -16.10
N ASP A 124 -26.38 -11.63 -16.80
CA ASP A 124 -25.27 -11.63 -17.75
C ASP A 124 -23.92 -11.15 -17.16
N GLU A 125 -23.84 -10.95 -15.84
CA GLU A 125 -22.62 -10.62 -15.10
C GLU A 125 -22.23 -11.75 -14.13
N ARG A 126 -20.97 -11.73 -13.65
CA ARG A 126 -20.45 -12.62 -12.61
C ARG A 126 -19.55 -11.84 -11.66
N TYR A 127 -19.52 -12.26 -10.40
CA TYR A 127 -18.48 -11.85 -9.46
C TYR A 127 -17.30 -12.81 -9.57
N VAL A 128 -16.13 -12.27 -9.88
CA VAL A 128 -14.85 -12.99 -9.84
C VAL A 128 -14.10 -12.52 -8.59
N LEU A 129 -13.99 -13.42 -7.61
CA LEU A 129 -13.29 -13.17 -6.35
C LEU A 129 -11.90 -13.81 -6.42
N VAL A 130 -10.86 -13.01 -6.18
CA VAL A 130 -9.46 -13.41 -6.31
C VAL A 130 -8.77 -13.24 -4.96
N GLY A 131 -8.38 -14.34 -4.33
CA GLY A 131 -7.56 -14.32 -3.13
C GLY A 131 -6.09 -14.11 -3.50
N ILE A 132 -5.46 -13.09 -2.91
CA ILE A 132 -4.04 -12.79 -3.08
C ILE A 132 -3.28 -12.96 -1.76
N GLU A 133 -1.97 -13.17 -1.89
CA GLU A 133 -0.99 -13.03 -0.82
C GLU A 133 -0.02 -11.91 -1.24
N ALA A 134 0.15 -10.92 -0.38
CA ALA A 134 0.97 -9.74 -0.65
C ALA A 134 2.00 -9.55 0.47
N SER A 135 3.28 -9.61 0.14
CA SER A 135 4.39 -9.36 1.07
C SER A 135 4.98 -7.98 0.83
N TYR A 136 5.14 -7.19 1.89
CA TYR A 136 5.74 -5.85 1.81
C TYR A 136 7.27 -5.92 1.90
N ILE A 137 7.93 -5.35 0.89
CA ILE A 137 9.41 -5.32 0.74
C ILE A 137 9.99 -3.91 0.82
N GLY A 138 9.16 -2.89 1.05
CA GLY A 138 9.59 -1.51 1.19
C GLY A 138 10.36 -1.25 2.49
N GLY A 139 11.04 -0.11 2.54
CA GLY A 139 11.93 0.25 3.66
C GLY A 139 11.24 0.91 4.85
N ASP A 140 10.00 1.41 4.67
CA ASP A 140 9.30 2.22 5.65
C ASP A 140 8.05 1.49 6.17
N THR A 141 6.96 1.51 5.41
CA THR A 141 5.64 0.92 5.72
C THR A 141 4.72 1.08 4.50
N GLY A 142 3.74 0.20 4.31
CA GLY A 142 2.83 0.25 3.16
C GLY A 142 1.37 -0.04 3.51
N PHE A 143 0.47 0.52 2.72
CA PHE A 143 -0.98 0.31 2.84
C PHE A 143 -1.51 -0.44 1.60
N PRO A 144 -1.91 -1.73 1.69
CA PRO A 144 -2.34 -2.52 0.55
C PRO A 144 -3.46 -1.85 -0.25
N TRP A 145 -4.49 -1.36 0.44
CA TRP A 145 -5.66 -0.69 -0.14
C TRP A 145 -5.33 0.61 -0.90
N LEU A 146 -4.21 1.24 -0.58
CA LEU A 146 -3.77 2.50 -1.16
C LEU A 146 -2.77 2.28 -2.30
N GLU A 147 -1.92 1.26 -2.20
CA GLU A 147 -0.77 1.04 -3.09
C GLU A 147 -1.00 0.00 -4.19
N ILE A 148 -1.96 -0.91 -4.00
CA ILE A 148 -2.29 -2.01 -4.91
C ILE A 148 -3.55 -1.65 -5.73
N ASP A 149 -3.36 -0.80 -6.76
CA ASP A 149 -4.44 -0.50 -7.72
C ASP A 149 -4.60 -1.69 -8.69
N HIS A 150 -5.85 -2.09 -8.94
CA HIS A 150 -6.17 -3.36 -9.58
C HIS A 150 -7.44 -3.29 -10.44
N TRP A 151 -7.48 -4.09 -11.50
CA TRP A 151 -8.62 -4.22 -12.40
C TRP A 151 -8.57 -5.52 -13.19
N MET A 152 -9.66 -5.91 -13.83
CA MET A 152 -9.66 -7.03 -14.77
C MET A 152 -9.69 -6.58 -16.23
N LEU A 153 -9.06 -7.39 -17.09
CA LEU A 153 -9.20 -7.31 -18.55
C LEU A 153 -9.89 -8.60 -19.04
N GLY A 154 -11.08 -8.44 -19.63
CA GLY A 154 -11.85 -9.51 -20.27
C GLY A 154 -11.45 -9.76 -21.72
N GLU A 155 -12.29 -10.50 -22.47
CA GLU A 155 -12.04 -10.74 -23.89
C GLU A 155 -11.96 -9.41 -24.66
N GLN A 156 -11.18 -9.38 -25.75
CA GLN A 156 -11.06 -8.21 -26.63
C GLN A 156 -10.53 -6.93 -25.95
N ASN A 157 -9.97 -7.04 -24.73
CA ASN A 157 -9.52 -5.93 -23.87
C ASN A 157 -10.67 -5.08 -23.29
N VAL A 158 -11.81 -5.69 -22.96
CA VAL A 158 -12.82 -5.03 -22.12
C VAL A 158 -12.22 -4.78 -20.72
N LEU A 159 -12.27 -3.53 -20.28
CA LEU A 159 -11.69 -3.07 -19.01
C LEU A 159 -12.74 -3.01 -17.89
N TYR A 160 -12.47 -3.70 -16.78
CA TYR A 160 -13.29 -3.69 -15.57
C TYR A 160 -12.50 -3.03 -14.43
N LYS A 161 -12.56 -1.69 -14.34
CA LYS A 161 -11.87 -0.86 -13.33
C LYS A 161 -12.86 0.11 -12.66
N GLY A 162 -12.67 0.38 -11.37
CA GLY A 162 -13.43 1.38 -10.62
C GLY A 162 -14.69 0.85 -9.94
N PHE A 163 -15.28 1.71 -9.11
CA PHE A 163 -16.40 1.42 -8.19
C PHE A 163 -17.61 0.75 -8.87
N GLU A 164 -17.89 1.06 -10.13
CA GLU A 164 -18.99 0.44 -10.88
C GLU A 164 -18.79 -1.07 -11.10
N THR A 165 -17.56 -1.57 -10.95
CA THR A 165 -17.18 -2.98 -11.09
C THR A 165 -16.95 -3.69 -9.76
N GLU A 166 -17.16 -3.05 -8.61
CA GLU A 166 -16.98 -3.71 -7.31
C GLU A 166 -18.12 -4.68 -6.98
N CYS A 167 -17.86 -5.59 -6.04
CA CYS A 167 -18.80 -6.62 -5.60
C CYS A 167 -19.58 -6.27 -4.32
N GLY A 168 -19.30 -5.12 -3.70
CA GLY A 168 -19.71 -4.83 -2.32
C GLY A 168 -18.71 -5.41 -1.32
N ILE A 169 -19.17 -5.72 -0.10
CA ILE A 169 -18.31 -6.25 0.98
C ILE A 169 -17.98 -7.72 0.71
N VAL A 170 -16.70 -8.09 0.65
CA VAL A 170 -16.26 -9.47 0.38
C VAL A 170 -15.48 -10.09 1.53
N PRO A 171 -15.42 -11.43 1.66
CA PRO A 171 -14.66 -12.07 2.73
C PRO A 171 -13.17 -11.74 2.60
N ASN A 172 -12.54 -11.33 3.71
CA ASN A 172 -11.13 -10.92 3.78
C ASN A 172 -10.77 -9.81 2.77
N ASP A 173 -11.65 -8.85 2.52
CA ASP A 173 -11.41 -7.74 1.59
C ASP A 173 -10.06 -7.04 1.84
N LEU A 174 -9.23 -6.89 0.80
CA LEU A 174 -7.92 -6.23 0.88
C LEU A 174 -8.05 -4.77 1.36
N SER A 175 -9.20 -4.13 1.13
CA SER A 175 -9.45 -2.73 1.53
C SER A 175 -9.54 -2.51 3.05
N PHE A 176 -9.82 -3.56 3.83
CA PHE A 176 -9.81 -3.50 5.31
C PHE A 176 -8.45 -3.84 5.93
N ILE A 177 -7.45 -4.24 5.13
CA ILE A 177 -6.13 -4.54 5.66
C ILE A 177 -5.38 -3.23 5.92
N GLY A 178 -5.08 -3.00 7.19
CA GLY A 178 -4.39 -1.81 7.69
C GLY A 178 -2.92 -1.72 7.29
N GLU A 179 -2.15 -1.05 8.12
CA GLU A 179 -0.76 -0.73 7.86
C GLU A 179 0.17 -1.95 7.95
N VAL A 180 0.99 -2.20 6.93
CA VAL A 180 1.93 -3.33 6.85
C VAL A 180 3.37 -2.85 6.90
N PHE A 181 4.11 -3.32 7.89
CA PHE A 181 5.51 -2.96 8.14
C PHE A 181 6.50 -3.84 7.34
N PRO A 182 7.78 -3.43 7.21
CA PRO A 182 8.80 -4.18 6.48
C PRO A 182 8.92 -5.61 6.99
N GLY A 183 8.73 -6.57 6.08
CA GLY A 183 8.71 -7.99 6.39
C GLY A 183 7.31 -8.60 6.52
N GLY A 184 6.26 -7.78 6.61
CA GLY A 184 4.88 -8.24 6.72
C GLY A 184 4.38 -8.95 5.47
N THR A 185 3.47 -9.90 5.68
CA THR A 185 2.77 -10.61 4.61
C THR A 185 1.31 -10.75 4.98
N VAL A 186 0.44 -10.32 4.08
CA VAL A 186 -1.02 -10.31 4.27
C VAL A 186 -1.70 -11.18 3.22
N GLN A 187 -2.87 -11.69 3.55
CA GLN A 187 -3.76 -12.37 2.60
C GLN A 187 -5.07 -11.60 2.55
N GLY A 188 -5.54 -11.30 1.35
CA GLY A 188 -6.76 -10.54 1.14
C GLY A 188 -7.42 -10.86 -0.19
N SER A 189 -8.67 -10.46 -0.34
CA SER A 189 -9.50 -10.71 -1.51
C SER A 189 -9.67 -9.43 -2.34
N LEU A 190 -9.60 -9.58 -3.66
CA LEU A 190 -10.00 -8.60 -4.66
C LEU A 190 -11.26 -9.12 -5.36
N CYS A 191 -12.21 -8.27 -5.74
CA CYS A 191 -13.42 -8.72 -6.43
C CYS A 191 -13.88 -7.76 -7.53
N HIS A 192 -14.15 -8.31 -8.71
CA HIS A 192 -14.79 -7.56 -9.79
C HIS A 192 -16.06 -8.23 -10.31
N ARG A 193 -17.06 -7.40 -10.61
CA ARG A 193 -18.21 -7.72 -11.45
C ARG A 193 -17.80 -7.58 -12.92
N VAL A 194 -17.80 -8.71 -13.63
CA VAL A 194 -17.44 -8.82 -15.05
C VAL A 194 -18.60 -9.40 -15.86
N ALA A 195 -18.59 -9.26 -17.19
CA ALA A 195 -19.54 -9.98 -18.03
C ALA A 195 -19.34 -11.50 -17.89
N ALA A 196 -20.42 -12.28 -17.87
CA ALA A 196 -20.38 -13.73 -17.72
C ALA A 196 -19.64 -14.45 -18.87
N SER A 197 -19.45 -13.78 -20.02
CA SER A 197 -18.58 -14.26 -21.12
C SER A 197 -17.09 -14.09 -20.85
N ASP A 198 -16.72 -13.10 -20.03
CA ASP A 198 -15.32 -12.75 -19.74
C ASP A 198 -14.77 -13.46 -18.51
N ALA A 199 -15.62 -13.87 -17.55
CA ALA A 199 -15.20 -14.50 -16.30
C ALA A 199 -14.21 -15.67 -16.49
N ALA A 200 -14.43 -16.50 -17.51
CA ALA A 200 -13.60 -17.69 -17.82
C ALA A 200 -12.36 -17.42 -18.71
N VAL A 201 -12.07 -16.14 -19.03
CA VAL A 201 -10.90 -15.73 -19.82
C VAL A 201 -10.19 -14.47 -19.27
N ALA A 202 -10.72 -13.87 -18.21
CA ALA A 202 -10.21 -12.63 -17.68
C ALA A 202 -8.80 -12.79 -17.06
N VAL A 203 -8.04 -11.71 -17.11
CA VAL A 203 -6.78 -11.57 -16.37
C VAL A 203 -6.90 -10.43 -15.36
N LEU A 204 -6.29 -10.62 -14.20
CA LEU A 204 -6.13 -9.56 -13.19
C LEU A 204 -4.90 -8.74 -13.54
N VAL A 205 -5.03 -7.42 -13.54
CA VAL A 205 -3.93 -6.48 -13.71
C VAL A 205 -3.76 -5.72 -12.40
N ILE A 206 -2.51 -5.59 -11.94
CA ILE A 206 -2.16 -4.87 -10.72
C ILE A 206 -1.03 -3.88 -11.02
N GLU A 207 -1.15 -2.63 -10.58
CA GLU A 207 -0.12 -1.59 -10.68
C GLU A 207 0.20 -0.95 -9.32
N GLU A 208 1.39 -0.33 -9.20
CA GLU A 208 1.72 0.52 -8.05
C GLU A 208 0.98 1.85 -8.19
N ALA A 209 0.05 2.12 -7.28
CA ALA A 209 -0.72 3.36 -7.28
C ALA A 209 0.17 4.61 -7.15
N PHE A 210 -0.34 5.75 -7.63
CA PHE A 210 0.32 7.07 -7.58
C PHE A 210 1.69 7.16 -8.29
N THR A 211 2.07 6.16 -9.09
CA THR A 211 3.22 6.25 -9.98
C THR A 211 2.93 7.14 -11.19
N ILE A 212 3.90 7.96 -11.60
CA ILE A 212 3.80 8.85 -12.76
C ILE A 212 4.82 8.39 -13.80
N GLY A 213 4.37 7.60 -14.77
CA GLY A 213 5.20 7.08 -15.84
C GLY A 213 4.64 5.76 -16.39
N ASP A 214 5.50 4.99 -17.05
CA ASP A 214 5.23 3.58 -17.34
C ASP A 214 5.39 2.81 -16.01
N ALA A 215 4.29 2.63 -15.29
CA ALA A 215 4.22 1.70 -14.16
C ALA A 215 4.34 0.28 -14.72
N ASP A 216 5.21 -0.55 -14.14
CA ASP A 216 5.32 -1.97 -14.51
C ASP A 216 4.11 -2.74 -13.95
N ALA A 217 2.96 -2.61 -14.62
CA ALA A 217 1.75 -3.35 -14.28
C ALA A 217 1.97 -4.85 -14.48
N ALA A 218 1.63 -5.64 -13.46
CA ALA A 218 1.74 -7.09 -13.49
C ALA A 218 0.39 -7.71 -13.85
N VAL A 219 0.35 -8.47 -14.95
CA VAL A 219 -0.84 -9.21 -15.37
C VAL A 219 -0.76 -10.66 -14.89
N PHE A 220 -1.72 -11.07 -14.06
CA PHE A 220 -1.89 -12.40 -13.51
C PHE A 220 -3.02 -13.16 -14.21
N ALA A 221 -2.80 -14.45 -14.45
CA ALA A 221 -3.82 -15.36 -14.94
C ALA A 221 -4.80 -15.69 -13.81
N LEU A 222 -6.07 -15.86 -14.17
CA LEU A 222 -7.12 -16.27 -13.23
C LEU A 222 -7.54 -17.74 -13.38
N HIS A 223 -6.86 -18.49 -14.24
CA HIS A 223 -7.23 -19.87 -14.59
C HIS A 223 -6.05 -20.84 -14.44
N ASP A 224 -6.33 -22.02 -13.90
CA ASP A 224 -5.34 -23.08 -13.71
C ASP A 224 -4.69 -23.50 -15.03
N GLY A 225 -3.36 -23.60 -15.02
CA GLY A 225 -2.58 -24.00 -16.19
C GLY A 225 -2.45 -22.94 -17.28
N VAL A 226 -2.95 -21.72 -17.05
CA VAL A 226 -2.72 -20.54 -17.90
C VAL A 226 -1.59 -19.69 -17.31
N GLY A 227 -0.81 -19.05 -18.18
CA GLY A 227 0.30 -18.18 -17.81
C GLY A 227 1.64 -18.90 -17.63
N SER A 228 2.65 -18.11 -17.28
CA SER A 228 4.03 -18.53 -17.08
C SER A 228 4.53 -18.18 -15.67
N VAL A 229 5.52 -18.92 -15.19
CA VAL A 229 6.28 -18.54 -13.99
C VAL A 229 7.34 -17.51 -14.39
N PRO A 230 7.51 -16.39 -13.66
CA PRO A 230 8.61 -15.46 -13.86
C PRO A 230 9.97 -16.17 -13.81
N LEU A 231 10.88 -15.81 -14.74
CA LEU A 231 12.22 -16.41 -14.83
C LEU A 231 13.17 -15.91 -13.73
N GLU A 232 12.92 -14.72 -13.21
CA GLU A 232 13.59 -14.15 -12.05
C GLU A 232 12.62 -14.25 -10.87
N ALA A 233 13.09 -14.82 -9.75
CA ALA A 233 12.30 -14.82 -8.53
C ALA A 233 12.17 -13.37 -8.02
N PRO A 234 10.98 -12.93 -7.55
CA PRO A 234 10.86 -11.62 -6.94
C PRO A 234 11.82 -11.47 -5.75
N PRO A 235 12.22 -10.24 -5.41
CA PRO A 235 13.06 -10.02 -4.23
C PRO A 235 12.39 -10.62 -2.99
N THR A 236 13.18 -11.28 -2.16
CA THR A 236 12.67 -11.86 -0.92
C THR A 236 12.24 -10.78 0.05
N VAL A 237 11.18 -11.07 0.81
CA VAL A 237 10.75 -10.35 2.01
C VAL A 237 11.97 -9.90 2.83
N VAL A 238 12.13 -8.58 2.97
CA VAL A 238 13.19 -8.00 3.80
C VAL A 238 12.72 -8.14 5.24
N GLY A 239 13.47 -8.90 6.05
CA GLY A 239 13.15 -9.07 7.46
C GLY A 239 13.24 -7.77 8.26
N PRO A 240 12.91 -7.82 9.56
CA PRO A 240 12.92 -6.64 10.44
C PRO A 240 14.22 -5.84 10.35
N ILE A 241 14.11 -4.51 10.37
CA ILE A 241 15.26 -3.60 10.29
C ILE A 241 15.96 -3.54 11.66
N ASP A 242 16.73 -4.58 11.99
CA ASP A 242 17.48 -4.64 13.25
C ASP A 242 18.49 -3.49 13.41
N GLY A 243 18.58 -2.94 14.62
CA GLY A 243 19.64 -1.99 14.99
C GLY A 243 19.37 -0.52 14.66
N GLY A 244 18.08 -0.13 14.60
CA GLY A 244 17.67 1.27 14.43
C GLY A 244 17.97 2.18 15.64
N PRO A 245 17.61 3.48 15.57
CA PRO A 245 17.64 4.38 16.73
C PRO A 245 16.72 3.88 17.84
N LEU A 246 17.04 4.19 19.10
CA LEU A 246 16.16 3.86 20.24
C LEU A 246 14.77 4.48 20.04
N GLY A 247 13.73 3.67 20.22
CA GLY A 247 12.34 4.06 19.95
C GLY A 247 11.89 3.82 18.52
N SER A 248 12.66 3.09 17.69
CA SER A 248 12.24 2.60 16.37
C SER A 248 11.85 1.11 16.40
N ILE A 249 11.15 0.63 15.38
CA ILE A 249 10.81 -0.81 15.21
C ILE A 249 12.01 -1.76 15.34
N GLY A 250 13.20 -1.29 14.98
CA GLY A 250 14.46 -2.04 15.02
C GLY A 250 15.24 -1.98 16.35
N ASN A 251 14.76 -1.17 17.29
CA ASN A 251 15.36 -0.91 18.60
C ASN A 251 14.29 -0.23 19.49
N PRO A 252 13.20 -0.93 19.82
CA PRO A 252 12.09 -0.35 20.58
C PRO A 252 12.49 -0.07 22.03
N ILE A 253 11.74 0.80 22.69
CA ILE A 253 11.96 1.14 24.10
C ILE A 253 11.39 0.03 24.99
N GLU A 254 12.11 -0.31 26.06
CA GLU A 254 11.65 -1.26 27.09
C GLU A 254 10.58 -0.62 28.00
N ILE A 255 9.63 -1.42 28.48
CA ILE A 255 8.62 -1.01 29.49
C ILE A 255 9.30 -0.27 30.66
N GLY A 256 8.68 0.83 31.12
CA GLY A 256 9.14 1.69 32.20
C GLY A 256 10.26 2.68 31.82
N SER A 257 10.80 2.62 30.60
CA SER A 257 11.70 3.64 30.08
C SER A 257 10.93 4.74 29.33
N PRO A 258 11.28 6.03 29.48
CA PRO A 258 10.57 7.11 28.80
C PRO A 258 11.08 7.37 27.37
N GLY A 259 10.17 7.68 26.47
CA GLY A 259 10.43 8.17 25.11
C GLY A 259 9.64 9.45 24.78
N MET A 260 9.98 10.11 23.67
CA MET A 260 9.32 11.32 23.20
C MET A 260 8.49 11.05 21.93
N VAL A 261 7.23 11.48 21.94
CA VAL A 261 6.35 11.55 20.76
C VAL A 261 5.72 12.95 20.74
N GLY A 262 5.99 13.73 19.68
CA GLY A 262 5.68 15.16 19.66
C GLY A 262 6.21 15.91 20.89
N GLU A 263 5.33 16.63 21.59
CA GLU A 263 5.62 17.32 22.86
C GLU A 263 5.39 16.46 24.12
N TRP A 264 5.09 15.16 23.97
CA TRP A 264 4.78 14.24 25.07
C TRP A 264 5.95 13.33 25.41
N ARG A 265 6.33 13.31 26.69
CA ARG A 265 7.22 12.29 27.26
C ARG A 265 6.36 11.18 27.85
N VAL A 266 6.39 10.01 27.23
CA VAL A 266 5.55 8.85 27.58
C VAL A 266 6.42 7.71 28.08
N SER A 267 5.89 6.84 28.94
CA SER A 267 6.38 5.47 29.21
C SER A 267 5.22 4.49 29.18
N VAL A 268 5.48 3.24 28.79
CA VAL A 268 4.58 2.12 29.08
C VAL A 268 4.83 1.68 30.52
N ASP A 269 3.78 1.67 31.33
CA ASP A 269 3.85 1.38 32.77
C ASP A 269 3.41 -0.05 33.10
N ALA A 270 2.39 -0.54 32.40
CA ALA A 270 1.85 -1.88 32.55
C ALA A 270 1.22 -2.39 31.24
N VAL A 271 1.14 -3.71 31.10
CA VAL A 271 0.51 -4.40 29.98
C VAL A 271 -0.30 -5.58 30.52
N ASP A 272 -1.54 -5.71 30.09
CA ASP A 272 -2.39 -6.89 30.28
C ASP A 272 -2.74 -7.48 28.90
N LEU A 273 -2.22 -8.68 28.62
CA LEU A 273 -2.41 -9.38 27.34
C LEU A 273 -3.71 -10.20 27.28
N ASP A 274 -4.47 -10.29 28.38
CA ASP A 274 -5.75 -11.01 28.48
C ASP A 274 -6.78 -10.12 29.22
N ALA A 275 -6.89 -8.87 28.77
CA ALA A 275 -7.70 -7.85 29.42
C ALA A 275 -9.22 -8.02 29.22
N ALA A 276 -9.66 -9.10 28.56
CA ALA A 276 -11.08 -9.35 28.26
C ALA A 276 -11.96 -9.33 29.51
N ALA A 277 -11.49 -9.91 30.63
CA ALA A 277 -12.22 -9.89 31.89
C ALA A 277 -12.29 -8.49 32.53
N THR A 278 -11.24 -7.68 32.38
CA THR A 278 -11.16 -6.29 32.86
C THR A 278 -12.15 -5.40 32.10
N ILE A 279 -12.20 -5.55 30.78
CA ILE A 279 -13.00 -4.70 29.88
C ILE A 279 -14.49 -5.05 29.92
N LEU A 280 -14.84 -6.33 30.00
CA LEU A 280 -16.23 -6.78 30.21
C LEU A 280 -16.77 -6.38 31.60
N ALA A 281 -15.91 -6.08 32.57
CA ALA A 281 -16.30 -5.58 33.88
C ALA A 281 -16.53 -4.06 33.92
N GLU A 282 -15.86 -3.29 33.06
CA GLU A 282 -16.00 -1.83 32.99
C GLU A 282 -17.39 -1.42 32.49
N ASN A 283 -17.87 -2.03 31.40
CA ASN A 283 -19.15 -1.69 30.80
C ASN A 283 -19.92 -2.94 30.31
N PRO A 284 -21.14 -3.20 30.80
CA PRO A 284 -21.95 -4.36 30.37
C PRO A 284 -22.51 -4.24 28.93
N PHE A 285 -22.22 -3.15 28.22
CA PHE A 285 -22.46 -2.99 26.78
C PHE A 285 -21.22 -3.25 25.92
N ASN A 286 -20.06 -3.57 26.51
CA ASN A 286 -18.92 -4.06 25.75
C ASN A 286 -19.20 -5.50 25.29
N ASP A 287 -18.88 -5.77 24.04
CA ASP A 287 -18.86 -7.13 23.51
C ASP A 287 -17.60 -7.88 23.97
N ALA A 288 -17.62 -9.21 23.81
CA ALA A 288 -16.42 -10.02 23.99
C ALA A 288 -15.52 -9.92 22.74
N PRO A 289 -14.19 -10.12 22.86
CA PRO A 289 -13.33 -10.20 21.68
C PRO A 289 -13.80 -11.31 20.74
N GLU A 290 -13.61 -11.10 19.44
CA GLU A 290 -14.03 -12.07 18.43
C GLU A 290 -13.29 -13.42 18.57
N PRO A 291 -13.87 -14.55 18.12
CA PRO A 291 -13.21 -15.84 18.20
C PRO A 291 -11.85 -15.84 17.47
N GLY A 292 -10.77 -16.01 18.23
CA GLY A 292 -9.39 -15.94 17.72
C GLY A 292 -8.64 -14.67 18.13
N PHE A 293 -9.33 -13.69 18.71
CA PHE A 293 -8.75 -12.45 19.25
C PHE A 293 -8.76 -12.42 20.78
N THR A 294 -7.92 -11.57 21.36
CA THR A 294 -7.94 -11.16 22.77
C THR A 294 -7.91 -9.63 22.85
N TYR A 295 -8.25 -9.06 24.00
CA TYR A 295 -8.01 -7.64 24.27
C TYR A 295 -6.68 -7.44 24.99
N VAL A 296 -5.82 -6.60 24.41
CA VAL A 296 -4.55 -6.16 25.01
C VAL A 296 -4.72 -4.73 25.52
N LEU A 297 -4.57 -4.54 26.83
CA LEU A 297 -4.68 -3.24 27.51
C LEU A 297 -3.28 -2.76 27.92
N VAL A 298 -2.89 -1.56 27.48
CA VAL A 298 -1.60 -0.95 27.78
C VAL A 298 -1.80 0.32 28.59
N THR A 299 -1.18 0.40 29.77
CA THR A 299 -1.17 1.58 30.63
C THR A 299 0.04 2.45 30.31
N PHE A 300 -0.18 3.76 30.16
CA PHE A 300 0.86 4.74 29.91
C PHE A 300 0.93 5.77 31.05
N GLU A 301 2.14 6.15 31.48
CA GLU A 301 2.40 7.42 32.16
C GLU A 301 2.89 8.43 31.11
N ALA A 302 2.28 9.61 31.05
CA ALA A 302 2.61 10.63 30.05
C ALA A 302 2.71 12.03 30.67
N THR A 303 3.84 12.72 30.50
CA THR A 303 3.99 14.15 30.83
C THR A 303 3.96 15.01 29.57
N TYR A 304 3.12 16.04 29.55
CA TYR A 304 3.17 17.07 28.51
C TYR A 304 4.33 18.04 28.78
N GLU A 305 5.31 18.12 27.88
CA GLU A 305 6.47 19.01 28.00
C GLU A 305 6.37 20.28 27.12
N GLY A 306 5.30 20.40 26.33
CA GLY A 306 5.07 21.53 25.45
C GLY A 306 4.81 22.85 26.17
N ALA A 307 4.92 23.94 25.42
CA ALA A 307 4.79 25.30 25.95
C ALA A 307 3.34 25.82 26.04
N GLY A 308 2.41 25.16 25.36
CA GLY A 308 1.00 25.53 25.26
C GLY A 308 0.14 24.74 26.25
N THR A 309 -0.90 24.10 25.73
CA THR A 309 -1.69 23.09 26.44
C THR A 309 -1.79 21.86 25.55
N GLY A 310 -1.62 20.68 26.15
CA GLY A 310 -1.65 19.41 25.43
C GLY A 310 -2.97 18.70 25.66
N ASN A 311 -3.37 17.85 24.72
CA ASN A 311 -4.46 16.91 24.91
C ASN A 311 -4.04 15.53 24.34
N PRO A 312 -3.92 14.47 25.16
CA PRO A 312 -3.36 13.20 24.70
C PRO A 312 -4.09 12.63 23.47
N TRP A 313 -5.42 12.76 23.41
CA TRP A 313 -6.24 12.31 22.29
C TRP A 313 -6.05 13.09 20.99
N LEU A 314 -5.81 14.40 21.06
CA LEU A 314 -5.59 15.24 19.87
C LEU A 314 -4.14 15.23 19.40
N ASP A 315 -3.20 15.00 20.31
CA ASP A 315 -1.77 15.10 20.07
C ASP A 315 -1.11 13.75 19.75
N THR A 316 -1.67 12.64 20.26
CA THR A 316 -1.11 11.29 20.08
C THR A 316 -2.12 10.32 19.49
N ALA A 317 -1.64 9.43 18.62
CA ALA A 317 -2.35 8.24 18.15
C ALA A 317 -1.57 6.98 18.56
N GLY A 318 -2.29 5.88 18.78
CA GLY A 318 -1.70 4.61 19.23
C GLY A 318 -2.15 3.43 18.37
N LYS A 319 -1.19 2.58 18.01
CA LYS A 319 -1.39 1.30 17.31
C LYS A 319 -0.65 0.19 18.06
N ILE A 320 -1.00 -1.06 17.85
CA ILE A 320 -0.20 -2.20 18.29
C ILE A 320 0.21 -3.06 17.09
N LEU A 321 1.38 -3.70 17.15
CA LEU A 321 2.02 -4.43 16.06
C LEU A 321 2.53 -5.78 16.58
N GLY A 322 2.09 -6.86 15.96
CA GLY A 322 2.54 -8.22 16.28
C GLY A 322 3.64 -8.77 15.36
N GLU A 323 3.91 -10.07 15.47
CA GLU A 323 4.85 -10.83 14.64
C GLU A 323 4.50 -10.76 13.14
N ALA A 324 3.21 -10.76 12.78
CA ALA A 324 2.70 -10.68 11.41
C ALA A 324 3.07 -9.37 10.69
N ARG A 325 3.55 -8.36 11.45
CA ARG A 325 3.92 -7.01 10.98
C ARG A 325 2.76 -6.24 10.34
N VAL A 326 1.52 -6.56 10.68
CA VAL A 326 0.34 -5.73 10.41
C VAL A 326 0.01 -4.97 11.69
N ALA A 327 -0.20 -3.66 11.60
CA ALA A 327 -0.65 -2.88 12.76
C ALA A 327 -2.16 -2.99 12.94
N TYR A 328 -2.57 -3.23 14.18
CA TYR A 328 -3.94 -3.13 14.63
C TYR A 328 -4.22 -1.67 14.99
N ASP A 329 -5.06 -1.03 14.19
CA ASP A 329 -5.58 0.31 14.41
C ASP A 329 -7.07 0.40 14.04
N GLY A 330 -7.63 1.62 14.08
CA GLY A 330 -9.00 1.86 13.63
C GLY A 330 -10.11 1.26 14.51
N PHE A 331 -11.27 1.03 13.89
CA PHE A 331 -12.50 0.59 14.57
C PHE A 331 -12.54 -0.92 14.83
N ASP A 332 -11.99 -1.73 13.93
CA ASP A 332 -12.06 -3.19 14.03
C ASP A 332 -11.11 -3.74 15.11
N SER A 333 -10.10 -2.94 15.49
CA SER A 333 -9.21 -3.21 16.62
C SER A 333 -9.72 -2.68 17.97
N TYR A 334 -10.98 -2.20 18.06
CA TYR A 334 -11.49 -1.51 19.26
C TYR A 334 -11.99 -2.47 20.35
N CYS A 335 -11.82 -2.08 21.63
CA CYS A 335 -12.22 -2.89 22.79
C CYS A 335 -13.53 -2.45 23.49
N GLY A 336 -14.25 -1.45 22.97
CA GLY A 336 -15.34 -0.83 23.71
C GLY A 336 -14.86 0.19 24.77
N VAL A 337 -15.68 0.43 25.78
CA VAL A 337 -15.35 1.38 26.87
C VAL A 337 -14.36 0.72 27.83
N ILE A 338 -13.17 1.33 27.97
CA ILE A 338 -12.08 0.82 28.80
C ILE A 338 -11.89 1.65 30.08
N PRO A 339 -11.40 1.04 31.19
CA PRO A 339 -11.11 1.79 32.41
C PRO A 339 -9.98 2.80 32.17
N ASP A 340 -10.09 3.98 32.79
CA ASP A 340 -9.10 5.07 32.74
C ASP A 340 -8.58 5.37 31.31
N ASP A 341 -9.49 5.35 30.33
CA ASP A 341 -9.21 5.60 28.91
C ASP A 341 -8.36 6.86 28.68
N PHE A 342 -7.16 6.66 28.11
CA PHE A 342 -6.18 7.70 27.83
C PHE A 342 -6.72 8.74 26.85
N THR A 343 -7.64 8.35 25.96
CA THR A 343 -8.29 9.25 25.00
C THR A 343 -9.40 10.11 25.63
N SER A 344 -9.93 9.68 26.78
CA SER A 344 -10.90 10.43 27.56
C SER A 344 -10.26 11.50 28.46
N ILE A 345 -8.93 11.62 28.46
CA ILE A 345 -8.19 12.63 29.23
C ILE A 345 -8.34 14.01 28.55
N GLY A 346 -8.77 15.00 29.37
CA GLY A 346 -8.94 16.38 28.92
C GLY A 346 -7.63 17.14 28.67
N GLU A 347 -7.76 18.40 28.27
CA GLU A 347 -6.63 19.32 28.08
C GLU A 347 -5.82 19.52 29.39
N VAL A 348 -4.49 19.45 29.28
CA VAL A 348 -3.54 19.57 30.39
C VAL A 348 -2.58 20.75 30.23
N GLN A 349 -2.02 21.21 31.35
CA GLN A 349 -1.03 22.29 31.40
C GLN A 349 0.41 21.76 31.28
N PRO A 350 1.39 22.59 30.90
CA PRO A 350 2.81 22.20 30.83
C PRO A 350 3.32 21.57 32.12
N GLY A 351 4.02 20.45 32.00
CA GLY A 351 4.55 19.66 33.12
C GLY A 351 3.49 18.83 33.87
N THR A 352 2.25 18.76 33.39
CA THR A 352 1.25 17.83 33.95
C THR A 352 1.58 16.41 33.51
N THR A 353 1.63 15.49 34.46
CA THR A 353 1.67 14.05 34.20
C THR A 353 0.27 13.46 34.36
N VAL A 354 -0.11 12.59 33.44
CA VAL A 354 -1.34 11.81 33.45
C VAL A 354 -1.03 10.33 33.30
N ILE A 355 -1.95 9.48 33.76
CA ILE A 355 -1.91 8.03 33.58
C ILE A 355 -3.24 7.61 32.96
N GLY A 356 -3.20 6.70 32.00
CA GLY A 356 -4.40 6.13 31.39
C GLY A 356 -4.08 4.95 30.47
N ASN A 357 -5.13 4.30 29.98
CA ASN A 357 -5.01 3.07 29.19
C ASN A 357 -5.41 3.28 27.73
N MET A 358 -4.78 2.54 26.83
CA MET A 358 -5.30 2.27 25.48
C MET A 358 -5.47 0.76 25.33
N CYS A 359 -6.35 0.33 24.42
CA CYS A 359 -6.63 -1.08 24.19
C CYS A 359 -6.78 -1.40 22.71
N TRP A 360 -6.35 -2.61 22.33
CA TRP A 360 -6.56 -3.17 21.01
C TRP A 360 -7.07 -4.61 21.09
N ALA A 361 -7.96 -4.98 20.16
CA ALA A 361 -8.26 -6.36 19.83
C ALA A 361 -7.14 -6.92 18.94
N VAL A 362 -6.45 -7.96 19.40
CA VAL A 362 -5.25 -8.51 18.75
C VAL A 362 -5.46 -10.00 18.53
N ALA A 363 -5.05 -10.51 17.36
CA ALA A 363 -5.13 -11.93 17.06
C ALA A 363 -4.26 -12.74 18.02
N THR A 364 -4.78 -13.86 18.52
CA THR A 364 -4.14 -14.64 19.61
C THR A 364 -2.86 -15.36 19.19
N ASP A 365 -2.64 -15.55 17.89
CA ASP A 365 -1.41 -16.04 17.29
C ASP A 365 -0.37 -14.94 17.02
N ASP A 366 -0.74 -13.67 17.15
CA ASP A 366 0.11 -12.51 16.89
C ASP A 366 0.64 -11.82 18.16
N LEU A 367 0.42 -12.44 19.31
CA LEU A 367 0.81 -11.94 20.64
C LEU A 367 2.30 -12.08 20.97
N GLU A 368 3.07 -12.81 20.14
CA GLU A 368 4.51 -12.95 20.34
C GLU A 368 5.25 -11.70 19.84
N SER A 369 6.14 -11.14 20.68
CA SER A 369 6.95 -9.94 20.36
C SER A 369 6.16 -8.65 20.06
N LEU A 370 5.01 -8.45 20.70
CA LEU A 370 4.17 -7.27 20.52
C LEU A 370 4.93 -5.96 20.76
N MET A 371 4.64 -4.96 19.91
CA MET A 371 5.09 -3.59 20.08
C MET A 371 3.91 -2.62 20.06
N VAL A 372 3.90 -1.63 20.95
CA VAL A 372 3.00 -0.47 20.80
C VAL A 372 3.71 0.64 20.02
N ILE A 373 2.98 1.30 19.13
CA ILE A 373 3.44 2.41 18.30
C ILE A 373 2.67 3.64 18.75
N LEU A 374 3.38 4.69 19.16
CA LEU A 374 2.81 6.01 19.38
C LEU A 374 3.24 6.95 18.24
N GLU A 375 2.29 7.71 17.72
CA GLU A 375 2.46 8.68 16.63
C GLU A 375 2.05 10.08 17.10
N ASP A 376 2.74 11.12 16.63
CA ASP A 376 2.31 12.51 16.79
C ASP A 376 1.22 12.82 15.76
N HIS A 377 -0.01 12.97 16.24
CA HIS A 377 -1.19 13.18 15.39
C HIS A 377 -1.24 14.59 14.78
N GLN A 378 -0.47 15.55 15.31
CA GLN A 378 -0.32 16.90 14.73
C GLN A 378 0.78 16.96 13.67
N ASN A 379 1.75 16.03 13.71
CA ASN A 379 2.87 16.01 12.78
C ASN A 379 3.38 14.59 12.50
N TYR A 380 2.79 13.93 11.51
CA TYR A 380 3.21 12.62 10.98
C TYR A 380 4.67 12.57 10.49
N GLU A 381 5.32 13.72 10.23
CA GLU A 381 6.76 13.80 9.90
C GLU A 381 7.68 13.80 11.13
N SER A 382 7.16 13.96 12.35
CA SER A 382 7.98 14.00 13.58
C SER A 382 8.51 12.62 14.02
N GLY A 383 8.01 11.56 13.39
CA GLY A 383 8.43 10.18 13.64
C GLY A 383 7.49 9.41 14.56
N ARG A 384 7.80 8.12 14.71
CA ARG A 384 7.06 7.15 15.51
C ARG A 384 7.88 6.67 16.69
N LEU A 385 7.21 6.35 17.78
CA LEU A 385 7.82 5.87 19.01
C LEU A 385 7.34 4.45 19.30
N PHE A 386 8.26 3.48 19.27
CA PHE A 386 7.96 2.06 19.47
C PHE A 386 8.38 1.61 20.87
N TYR A 387 7.52 0.86 21.57
CA TYR A 387 7.85 0.12 22.79
C TYR A 387 7.64 -1.37 22.59
N ALA A 388 8.54 -2.20 23.12
CA ALA A 388 8.34 -3.65 23.20
C ALA A 388 7.51 -3.99 24.45
N LEU A 389 6.52 -4.88 24.29
CA LEU A 389 5.57 -5.22 25.36
C LEU A 389 5.83 -6.58 26.04
N GLY A 390 6.66 -7.45 25.45
CA GLY A 390 7.01 -8.77 26.00
C GLY A 390 7.94 -9.57 25.09
#